data_AF-A0A3M1EKY1-F1
#
_entry.id   AF-A0A3M1EKY1-F1
#
_cell.length_a   1.000
_cell.length_b   1.000
_cell.length_c   1.000
_cell.angle_alpha   90.00
_cell.angle_beta   90.00
_cell.angle_gamma   90.00
#
_symmetry.space_group_name_H-M   'P 1'
#
loop_
_entity.id
_entity.type
_entity.pdbx_description
1 polymer ?
#
loop_
_entity_poly.entity_id
_entity_poly.type
_entity_poly.pdbx_seq_one_letter_code
_entity_poly.pdbx_strand_id
1 'polypeptide(L)' 'MLRLLLYLLPLGLLSRVVGFLVHFPFPRPVTRWMIGWYCRHFRIDLAEVEGPVESFRTLGDFFVRRLRPGARPIDPSADT' A
#
# COMPACT_ATOMS: atom_id res chain seq x y z
N MET A 1 2.54 27.61 -6.81
CA MET A 1 3.30 26.67 -7.65
C MET A 1 2.72 25.25 -7.65
N LEU A 2 2.49 24.60 -6.50
CA LEU A 2 1.97 23.21 -6.44
C LEU A 2 0.61 23.01 -7.15
N ARG A 3 -0.31 23.97 -7.04
CA ARG A 3 -1.61 23.91 -7.73
C ARG A 3 -1.49 23.86 -9.25
N LEU A 4 -0.61 24.67 -9.84
CA LEU A 4 -0.42 24.72 -11.29
C LEU A 4 0.13 23.38 -11.81
N LEU A 5 1.04 22.77 -11.06
CA LEU A 5 1.58 21.44 -11.36
C LEU A 5 0.47 20.38 -11.39
N LEU A 6 -0.42 20.35 -10.40
CA LEU A 6 -1.52 19.37 -10.36
C LEU A 6 -2.55 19.58 -11.48
N TYR A 7 -2.74 20.82 -11.95
CA TYR A 7 -3.61 21.12 -13.10
C TYR A 7 -3.01 20.66 -14.44
N LEU A 8 -1.68 20.73 -14.57
CA LEU A 8 -0.98 20.34 -15.80
C LEU A 8 -0.64 18.86 -15.85
N LEU A 9 -0.51 18.21 -14.70
CA LEU A 9 -0.19 16.80 -14.60
C LEU A 9 -1.41 15.96 -15.01
N PRO A 10 -1.28 15.03 -15.97
CA PRO A 10 -2.38 14.15 -16.36
C PRO A 10 -2.60 13.09 -15.27
N LEU A 11 -3.25 13.48 -14.17
CA LEU A 11 -3.48 12.67 -12.96
C LEU A 11 -4.12 11.30 -13.28
N GLY A 12 -5.02 11.25 -14.28
CA GLY A 12 -5.62 9.99 -14.72
C GLY A 12 -4.63 9.03 -15.39
N LEU A 13 -3.73 9.55 -16.24
CA LEU A 13 -2.68 8.74 -16.85
C LEU A 13 -1.66 8.28 -15.81
N LEU A 14 -1.26 9.19 -14.92
CA LEU A 14 -0.35 8.89 -13.83
C LEU A 14 -0.92 7.78 -12.93
N SER A 15 -2.18 7.89 -12.53
CA SER A 15 -2.87 6.87 -11.74
C SER A 15 -2.87 5.51 -12.43
N ARG A 16 -3.15 5.46 -13.74
CA ARG A 16 -3.09 4.21 -14.52
C ARG A 16 -1.69 3.62 -14.59
N VAL A 17 -0.66 4.44 -14.81
CA VAL A 17 0.73 3.99 -14.87
C VAL A 17 1.18 3.45 -13.52
N VAL A 18 0.92 4.17 -12.44
CA VAL A 18 1.24 3.72 -11.08
C VAL A 18 0.46 2.44 -10.76
N GLY A 19 -0.83 2.39 -11.05
CA GLY A 19 -1.67 1.21 -10.88
C GLY A 19 -1.12 -0.01 -11.61
N PHE A 20 -0.66 0.14 -12.85
CA PHE A 20 -0.01 -0.93 -13.59
C PHE A 20 1.31 -1.37 -12.92
N LEU A 21 2.16 -0.41 -12.53
CA LEU A 21 3.44 -0.71 -11.90
C LEU A 21 3.29 -1.45 -10.55
N VAL A 22 2.34 -1.04 -9.70
CA VAL A 22 2.18 -1.69 -8.38
C VAL A 22 1.66 -3.12 -8.49
N HIS A 23 0.92 -3.47 -9.55
CA HIS A 23 0.45 -4.84 -9.82
C HIS A 23 1.42 -5.64 -10.70
N PHE A 24 2.49 -5.03 -11.19
CA PHE A 24 3.45 -5.72 -12.02
C PHE A 24 4.29 -6.69 -11.15
N PRO A 25 4.39 -7.98 -11.49
CA PRO A 25 5.13 -8.97 -10.72
C PRO A 25 6.63 -8.86 -10.99
N PHE A 26 7.25 -7.82 -10.43
CA PHE A 26 8.70 -7.65 -10.46
C PHE A 26 9.42 -8.86 -9.84
N PRO A 27 10.73 -9.05 -10.15
CA PRO A 27 11.55 -10.03 -9.46
C PRO A 27 11.45 -9.85 -7.94
N ARG A 28 11.33 -10.96 -7.20
CA ARG A 28 11.17 -10.98 -5.74
C ARG A 28 12.06 -10.00 -4.95
N PRO A 29 13.37 -9.85 -5.24
CA PRO A 29 14.20 -8.89 -4.49
C PRO A 29 13.75 -7.43 -4.68
N VAL A 30 13.28 -7.07 -5.88
CA VAL A 30 12.78 -5.71 -6.19
C VAL A 30 11.48 -5.44 -5.45
N THR A 31 10.51 -6.37 -5.51
CA THR A 31 9.26 -6.24 -4.77
C THR A 31 9.50 -6.11 -3.27
N ARG A 32 10.39 -6.95 -2.70
CA ARG A 32 10.74 -6.88 -1.27
C ARG A 32 11.38 -5.54 -0.91
N TRP A 33 12.26 -5.03 -1.75
CA TRP A 33 12.87 -3.72 -1.55
C TRP A 33 11.82 -2.59 -1.60
N MET A 34 10.92 -2.60 -2.58
CA MET A 34 9.84 -1.61 -2.71
C MET A 34 8.92 -1.61 -1.50
N ILE A 35 8.45 -2.79 -1.07
CA ILE A 35 7.61 -2.92 0.12
C ILE A 35 8.37 -2.46 1.36
N GLY A 36 9.61 -2.88 1.55
CA GLY A 36 10.43 -2.47 2.70
C GLY A 36 10.67 -0.96 2.75
N TRP A 37 10.95 -0.34 1.60
CA TRP A 37 11.06 1.11 1.49
C TRP A 37 9.74 1.81 1.81
N TYR A 38 8.62 1.32 1.28
CA TYR A 38 7.28 1.86 1.52
C TYR A 38 6.93 1.81 3.02
N CYS A 39 7.19 0.68 3.68
CA CYS A 39 6.96 0.51 5.11
C CYS A 39 7.78 1.50 5.95
N ARG A 40 9.04 1.73 5.59
CA ARG A 40 9.91 2.69 6.29
C ARG A 40 9.47 4.13 6.04
N HIS A 41 9.11 4.46 4.80
CA HIS A 41 8.72 5.81 4.42
C HIS A 41 7.42 6.25 5.10
N PHE A 42 6.41 5.37 5.11
CA PHE A 42 5.10 5.64 5.71
C PHE A 42 4.97 5.17 7.17
N ARG A 43 6.05 4.63 7.75
CA ARG A 43 6.08 4.10 9.13
C ARG A 43 4.93 3.13 9.43
N ILE A 44 4.77 2.16 8.53
CA ILE A 44 3.68 1.19 8.62
C ILE A 44 3.94 0.24 9.77
N ASP A 45 2.93 0.05 10.62
CA ASP A 45 2.98 -0.99 11.64
C ASP A 45 2.80 -2.38 11.00
N LEU A 46 3.88 -3.15 11.02
CA LEU A 46 3.92 -4.52 10.49
C LEU A 46 3.43 -5.55 11.52
N ALA A 47 3.27 -5.17 12.79
CA ALA A 47 2.74 -6.05 13.82
C ALA A 47 1.25 -6.35 13.59
N GLU A 48 0.51 -5.46 12.93
CA GLU A 48 -0.89 -5.67 12.58
C GLU A 48 -1.06 -6.56 11.33
N VAL A 49 0.00 -6.81 10.55
CA VAL A 49 -0.10 -7.55 9.29
C VAL A 49 -0.27 -9.05 9.54
N GLU A 50 -1.18 -9.66 8.80
CA GLU A 50 -1.38 -11.11 8.79
C GLU A 50 -0.31 -11.77 7.91
N GLY A 51 0.61 -12.52 8.53
CA GLY A 51 1.67 -13.26 7.83
C GLY A 51 2.97 -12.45 7.59
N PRO A 52 3.98 -13.08 6.94
CA PRO A 52 5.27 -12.43 6.67
C PRO A 52 5.17 -11.47 5.48
N VAL A 53 5.82 -10.31 5.58
CA VAL A 53 5.84 -9.27 4.53
C VAL A 53 6.51 -9.76 3.24
N GLU A 54 7.40 -10.73 3.33
CA GLU A 54 8.08 -11.36 2.21
C GLU A 54 7.17 -12.24 1.34
N SER A 55 5.94 -12.53 1.79
CA SER A 55 4.99 -13.37 1.04
C SER A 55 4.27 -12.62 -0.08
N PHE A 56 4.24 -11.29 -0.06
CA PHE A 56 3.56 -10.49 -1.06
C PHE A 56 4.29 -10.54 -2.41
N ARG A 57 3.55 -10.81 -3.50
CA ARG A 57 4.10 -10.97 -4.85
C ARG A 57 4.28 -9.62 -5.56
N THR A 58 3.45 -8.65 -5.23
CA THR A 58 3.47 -7.29 -5.77
C THR A 58 3.28 -6.24 -4.67
N LEU A 59 3.58 -4.98 -4.95
CA LEU A 59 3.28 -3.88 -4.02
C LEU A 59 1.76 -3.68 -3.88
N GLY A 60 1.00 -3.93 -4.96
CA GLY A 60 -0.46 -3.96 -4.97
C GLY A 60 -1.03 -4.93 -3.95
N ASP A 61 -0.49 -6.16 -3.88
CA ASP A 61 -0.93 -7.16 -2.89
C ASP A 61 -0.70 -6.68 -1.44
N PHE A 62 0.40 -5.97 -1.21
CA PHE A 62 0.68 -5.39 0.11
C PHE A 62 -0.27 -4.24 0.48
N PHE A 63 -0.75 -3.45 -0.50
CA PHE A 63 -1.72 -2.39 -0.24
C PHE A 63 -3.03 -2.95 0.34
N VAL A 64 -3.49 -4.09 -0.18
CA VAL A 64 -4.70 -4.78 0.26
C VAL A 64 -4.41 -5.88 1.30
N ARG A 65 -3.26 -5.80 1.98
CA ARG A 65 -2.85 -6.79 2.99
C ARG A 65 -3.94 -7.00 4.04
N ARG A 66 -4.10 -8.26 4.45
CA ARG A 66 -4.97 -8.60 5.57
C ARG A 66 -4.33 -8.18 6.88
N LEU A 67 -5.16 -7.72 7.81
CA LEU A 67 -4.76 -7.44 9.18
C LEU A 67 -5.06 -8.65 10.06
N ARG A 68 -4.31 -8.79 11.15
CA ARG A 68 -4.54 -9.82 12.15
C ARG A 68 -5.96 -9.69 12.74
N PRO A 69 -6.61 -10.82 13.05
CA PRO A 69 -7.87 -10.79 13.79
C PRO A 69 -7.72 -9.97 15.07
N GLY A 70 -8.66 -9.07 15.33
CA GLY A 70 -8.66 -8.20 16.51
C GLY A 70 -7.75 -6.96 16.44
N ALA A 71 -6.98 -6.75 15.35
CA ALA A 71 -6.14 -5.55 15.21
C ALA A 71 -6.96 -4.24 15.15
N ARG A 72 -8.21 -4.34 14.68
CA ARG A 72 -9.16 -3.22 14.61
C ARG A 72 -10.48 -3.65 15.26
N PRO A 73 -10.62 -3.53 16.59
CA PRO A 73 -11.90 -3.80 17.24
C PRO A 73 -12.96 -2.82 16.73
N ILE A 74 -14.14 -3.34 16.41
CA ILE A 74 -15.30 -2.54 16.02
C ILE A 74 -16.00 -2.09 17.30
N ASP A 75 -16.40 -0.82 17.36
CA ASP A 75 -17.16 -0.32 18.49
C ASP A 75 -18.50 -1.08 18.59
N PRO A 76 -18.81 -1.72 19.74
CA PRO A 76 -20.07 -2.45 19.91
C PRO A 76 -21.27 -1.52 20.13
N SER A 77 -21.04 -0.24 20.44
CA SER A 77 -22.11 0.73 20.64
C SER A 77 -22.50 1.40 19.33
N ALA A 78 -23.80 1.55 19.12
CA ALA A 78 -24.32 2.45 18.09
C ALA A 78 -24.40 3.85 18.70
N ASP A 79 -23.87 4.86 17.98
CA ASP A 79 -24.04 6.26 18.35
C ASP A 79 -25.55 6.55 18.41
N THR A 80 -26.08 6.69 19.64
CA THR A 80 -27.48 7.01 19.92
C THR A 80 -27.57 8.42 20.48
#